data_AF-A0A1F9D3M7-F1
#
_entry.id   AF-A0A1F9D3M7-F1
#
_cell.length_a   1.000
_cell.length_b   1.000
_cell.length_c   1.000
_cell.angle_alpha   90.00
_cell.angle_beta   90.00
_cell.angle_gamma   90.00
#
_symmetry.space_group_name_H-M   'P 1'
#
loop_
_entity.id
_entity.type
_entity.pdbx_description
1 polymer ?
#
loop_
_entity_poly.entity_id
_entity_poly.type
_entity_poly.pdbx_seq_one_letter_code
_entity_poly.pdbx_strand_id
1 'polypeptide(L)'
;MLLLLKLLRGDKMVKKVMIVGLILFIGTIGLVLIKNTDKQEANIDLICKNAYAATCSLKSEKISGMNMICHYDCPSGTVAITIDASKLCPLTIDR
;
A
#
# COMPACT_ATOMS: atom_id res chain seq x y z
N MET A 1 -24.20 -35.05 24.67
CA MET A 1 -25.35 -35.38 23.79
C MET A 1 -26.71 -35.38 24.51
N LEU A 2 -26.83 -35.93 25.73
CA LEU A 2 -28.10 -35.95 26.50
C LEU A 2 -28.64 -34.56 26.92
N LEU A 3 -27.78 -33.56 27.13
CA LEU A 3 -28.21 -32.21 27.54
C LEU A 3 -28.98 -31.49 26.42
N LEU A 4 -28.60 -31.72 25.16
CA LEU A 4 -29.24 -31.15 23.97
C LEU A 4 -30.68 -31.65 23.79
N LEU A 5 -30.93 -32.93 24.09
CA LEU A 5 -32.28 -33.51 24.02
C LEU A 5 -33.24 -32.89 25.05
N LYS A 6 -32.74 -32.47 26.22
CA LYS A 6 -33.56 -31.83 27.27
C LYS A 6 -33.97 -30.40 26.91
N LEU A 7 -33.13 -29.65 26.19
CA LEU A 7 -33.45 -28.30 25.70
C LEU A 7 -34.55 -28.30 24.62
N LEU A 8 -34.66 -29.38 23.84
CA LEU A 8 -35.73 -29.55 22.83
C LEU A 8 -37.09 -29.93 23.43
N ARG A 9 -37.18 -30.18 24.74
CA ARG A 9 -38.42 -30.55 25.44
C ARG A 9 -39.09 -29.35 26.15
N GLY A 10 -38.55 -28.15 26.04
CA GLY A 10 -39.09 -26.93 26.64
C GLY A 10 -40.29 -26.32 25.89
N ASP A 11 -41.01 -25.45 26.60
CA ASP A 11 -42.15 -24.65 26.13
C ASP A 11 -41.91 -23.97 24.78
N LYS A 12 -43.00 -23.76 24.01
CA LYS A 12 -42.97 -23.16 22.65
C LYS A 12 -42.15 -21.86 22.57
N MET A 13 -42.08 -21.09 23.67
CA MET A 13 -41.29 -19.87 23.77
C MET A 13 -39.77 -20.14 23.74
N VAL A 14 -39.28 -21.16 24.44
CA VAL A 14 -37.85 -21.49 24.54
C VAL A 14 -37.30 -21.96 23.20
N LYS A 15 -38.09 -22.72 22.45
CA LYS A 15 -37.73 -23.19 21.10
C LYS A 15 -37.55 -22.03 20.12
N LYS A 16 -38.44 -21.04 20.15
CA LYS A 16 -38.36 -19.85 19.29
C LYS A 16 -37.09 -19.03 19.61
N VAL A 17 -36.79 -18.84 20.89
CA VAL A 17 -35.58 -18.12 21.33
C VAL A 17 -34.31 -18.84 20.88
N MET A 18 -34.25 -20.17 21.01
CA MET A 18 -33.13 -20.99 20.53
C MET A 18 -32.94 -20.90 19.02
N ILE A 19 -34.01 -20.98 18.23
CA ILE A 19 -33.93 -20.90 16.75
C ILE A 19 -33.47 -19.51 16.31
N VAL A 20 -34.01 -18.43 16.89
CA VAL A 20 -33.59 -17.05 16.58
C VAL A 20 -32.12 -16.83 16.94
N GLY A 21 -31.67 -17.32 18.09
CA GLY A 21 -30.25 -17.24 18.49
C GLY A 21 -29.32 -17.98 17.53
N LEU A 22 -29.73 -19.15 17.03
CA LEU A 22 -28.91 -19.97 16.13
C LEU A 22 -28.79 -19.34 14.73
N ILE A 23 -29.86 -18.73 14.22
CA ILE A 23 -29.84 -17.97 12.95
C ILE A 23 -28.90 -16.77 13.06
N LEU A 24 -28.95 -16.03 14.17
CA LEU A 24 -28.07 -14.88 14.40
C LEU A 24 -26.59 -15.31 14.50
N PHE A 25 -26.31 -16.44 15.15
CA PHE A 25 -24.95 -16.95 15.33
C PHE A 25 -24.35 -17.47 14.01
N ILE A 26 -25.13 -18.18 13.20
CA ILE A 26 -24.70 -18.61 11.85
C ILE A 26 -24.48 -17.39 10.95
N GLY A 27 -25.35 -16.37 11.04
CA GLY A 27 -25.23 -15.14 10.25
C GLY A 27 -23.94 -14.37 10.53
N THR A 28 -23.55 -14.21 11.80
CA THR A 28 -22.31 -13.51 12.17
C THR A 28 -21.07 -14.31 11.79
N ILE A 29 -21.06 -15.63 12.01
CA ILE A 29 -19.95 -16.50 11.59
C ILE A 29 -19.81 -16.51 10.06
N GLY A 30 -20.91 -16.65 9.32
CA GLY A 30 -20.92 -16.61 7.86
C GLY A 30 -20.39 -15.29 7.31
N LEU A 31 -20.79 -14.15 7.91
CA LEU A 31 -20.31 -12.83 7.51
C LEU A 31 -18.81 -12.64 7.78
N VAL A 32 -18.28 -13.19 8.88
CA VAL A 32 -16.84 -13.14 9.20
C VAL A 32 -16.03 -13.97 8.22
N LEU A 33 -16.53 -15.14 7.79
CA LEU A 33 -15.82 -16.01 6.86
C LEU A 33 -15.76 -15.43 5.42
N ILE A 34 -16.80 -14.72 4.97
CA ILE A 34 -16.83 -14.16 3.60
C ILE A 34 -15.89 -12.95 3.44
N LYS A 35 -15.56 -12.21 4.50
CA LYS A 35 -14.64 -11.05 4.41
C LYS A 35 -13.16 -11.42 4.24
N ASN A 36 -12.80 -12.71 4.34
CA ASN A 36 -11.40 -13.16 4.32
C ASN A 36 -10.91 -13.65 2.95
N THR A 37 -11.71 -13.51 1.89
CA THR A 37 -11.29 -13.87 0.52
C THR A 37 -11.28 -12.67 -0.43
N ASP A 38 -10.96 -11.48 0.07
CA ASP A 38 -10.64 -10.31 -0.75
C ASP A 38 -9.48 -9.53 -0.14
N LYS A 39 -8.29 -9.70 -0.72
CA LYS A 39 -7.08 -8.85 -0.72
C LYS A 39 -5.77 -9.62 -0.50
N GLN A 40 -5.49 -10.54 -1.40
CA GLN A 40 -4.10 -10.82 -1.76
C GLN A 40 -3.95 -11.07 -3.26
N GLU A 41 -4.45 -10.16 -4.07
CA GLU A 41 -3.77 -9.82 -5.32
C GLU A 41 -2.68 -8.80 -4.95
N ALA A 42 -1.47 -9.31 -4.68
CA ALA A 42 -0.29 -8.49 -4.74
C ALA A 42 -0.05 -8.11 -6.21
N ASN A 43 -0.75 -7.05 -6.63
CA ASN A 43 -0.42 -6.31 -7.84
C ASN A 43 0.97 -5.67 -7.62
N ILE A 44 1.95 -6.19 -8.34
CA ILE A 44 3.31 -5.67 -8.44
C ILE A 44 3.28 -4.38 -9.31
N ASP A 45 2.65 -3.31 -8.82
CA ASP A 45 2.78 -1.94 -9.34
C ASP A 45 3.09 -0.92 -8.22
N LEU A 46 3.27 -1.40 -6.99
CA LEU A 46 3.54 -0.56 -5.81
C LEU A 46 4.75 -1.02 -4.99
N ILE A 47 5.78 -1.53 -5.66
CA ILE A 47 7.13 -1.64 -5.08
C ILE A 47 8.13 -0.74 -5.84
N CYS A 48 7.74 -0.21 -7.01
CA CYS A 48 8.55 0.73 -7.78
C CYS A 48 8.02 2.18 -7.78
N LYS A 49 6.81 2.43 -7.27
CA LYS A 49 6.37 3.79 -6.93
C LYS A 49 6.78 4.13 -5.49
N ASN A 50 8.08 4.04 -5.21
CA ASN A 50 8.63 4.95 -4.23
C ASN A 50 8.43 6.34 -4.83
N ALA A 51 7.38 7.04 -4.41
CA ALA A 51 7.30 8.49 -4.54
C ALA A 51 8.35 9.12 -3.59
N TYR A 52 9.60 8.71 -3.77
CA TYR A 52 10.75 9.39 -3.23
C TYR A 52 10.97 10.52 -4.23
N ALA A 53 10.49 11.72 -3.92
CA ALA A 53 10.94 12.91 -4.61
C ALA A 53 12.45 12.99 -4.37
N ALA A 54 13.23 12.39 -5.27
CA ALA A 54 14.67 12.31 -5.15
C ALA A 54 15.23 13.65 -5.62
N THR A 55 15.27 14.61 -4.71
CA THR A 55 15.94 15.88 -4.98
C THR A 55 17.43 15.59 -5.09
N CYS A 56 17.98 15.77 -6.29
CA CYS A 56 19.42 15.67 -6.49
C CYS A 56 20.06 17.04 -6.31
N SER A 57 21.22 17.07 -5.65
CA SER A 57 21.94 18.32 -5.37
C SER A 57 23.16 18.46 -6.27
N LEU A 58 23.44 19.68 -6.74
CA LEU A 58 24.62 19.96 -7.56
C LEU A 58 25.90 19.63 -6.77
N LYS A 59 26.74 18.78 -7.35
CA LYS A 59 28.01 18.33 -6.78
C LYS A 59 29.20 19.00 -7.43
N SER A 60 29.20 19.09 -8.75
CA SER A 60 30.26 19.74 -9.50
C SER A 60 29.79 20.17 -10.89
N GLU A 61 30.49 21.13 -11.46
CA GLU A 61 30.25 21.62 -12.81
C GLU A 61 31.56 21.74 -13.57
N LYS A 62 31.51 21.48 -14.89
CA LYS A 62 32.66 21.59 -15.77
C LYS A 62 32.23 22.23 -17.09
N ILE A 63 32.91 23.30 -17.47
CA ILE A 63 32.73 23.93 -18.78
C ILE A 63 33.55 23.16 -19.83
N SER A 64 32.92 22.88 -20.97
CA SER A 64 33.51 22.25 -22.14
C SER A 64 33.04 23.00 -23.38
N GLY A 65 33.88 23.93 -23.85
CA GLY A 65 33.52 24.81 -24.97
C GLY A 65 32.34 25.72 -24.62
N MET A 66 31.28 25.65 -25.42
CA MET A 66 30.03 26.40 -25.19
C MET A 66 29.02 25.66 -24.31
N ASN A 67 29.38 24.48 -23.80
CA ASN A 67 28.50 23.66 -22.98
C ASN A 67 29.04 23.56 -21.56
N MET A 68 28.15 23.48 -20.58
CA MET A 68 28.47 23.20 -19.20
C MET A 68 27.86 21.86 -18.80
N ILE A 69 28.69 21.00 -18.20
CA ILE A 69 28.32 19.68 -17.70
C ILE A 69 28.15 19.79 -16.18
N CYS A 70 26.92 19.61 -15.71
CA CYS A 70 26.55 19.69 -14.31
C CYS A 70 26.37 18.26 -13.76
N HIS A 71 27.12 17.90 -12.72
CA HIS A 71 27.01 16.62 -12.03
C HIS A 71 26.22 16.80 -10.74
N TYR A 72 25.19 15.98 -10.56
CA TYR A 72 24.29 15.97 -9.42
C TYR A 72 24.48 14.69 -8.62
N ASP A 73 24.43 14.83 -7.30
CA ASP A 73 24.38 13.71 -6.37
C ASP A 73 22.92 13.43 -6.04
N CYS A 74 22.40 12.30 -6.54
CA CYS A 74 21.08 11.81 -6.22
C CYS A 74 21.19 10.63 -5.25
N PRO A 75 20.13 10.34 -4.47
CA PRO A 75 20.02 9.12 -3.67
C PRO A 75 20.17 7.83 -4.50
N SER A 76 19.85 7.88 -5.80
CA SER A 76 19.99 6.78 -6.75
C SER A 76 21.37 6.69 -7.41
N GLY A 77 22.27 7.65 -7.17
CA GLY A 77 23.58 7.75 -7.79
C GLY A 77 23.88 9.11 -8.43
N THR A 78 25.04 9.24 -9.06
CA THR A 78 25.47 10.49 -9.70
C THR A 78 24.88 10.62 -11.11
N VAL A 79 24.37 11.81 -11.43
CA VAL A 79 23.72 12.14 -12.70
C VAL A 79 24.43 13.32 -13.34
N ALA A 80 24.67 13.27 -14.66
CA ALA A 80 25.15 14.42 -15.41
C ALA A 80 24.06 14.98 -16.33
N ILE A 81 23.93 16.30 -16.38
CA ILE A 81 23.16 17.03 -17.41
C ILE A 81 24.07 18.03 -18.11
N THR A 82 23.73 18.38 -19.34
CA THR A 82 24.46 19.38 -20.12
C THR A 82 23.55 20.55 -20.43
N ILE A 83 24.02 21.76 -20.13
CA ILE A 83 23.33 23.02 -20.40
C ILE A 83 24.26 23.97 -21.16
N ASP A 84 23.72 25.06 -21.70
CA ASP A 84 24.54 26.12 -22.31
C ASP A 84 25.47 26.74 -21.26
N ALA A 85 26.72 27.03 -21.62
CA ALA A 85 27.68 27.66 -20.72
C ALA A 85 27.30 29.10 -20.31
N SER A 86 26.30 29.70 -20.98
CA SER A 86 25.71 30.99 -20.60
C SER A 86 24.68 30.88 -19.47
N LYS A 87 24.23 29.66 -19.13
CA LYS A 87 23.24 29.39 -18.08
C LYS A 87 23.96 28.75 -16.89
N LEU A 88 23.51 29.06 -15.68
CA LEU A 88 24.03 28.44 -14.46
C LEU A 88 23.42 27.04 -14.24
N CYS A 89 24.19 26.11 -13.66
CA CYS A 89 23.66 24.83 -13.22
C CYS A 89 22.62 25.06 -12.12
N PRO A 90 21.41 24.49 -12.23
CA PRO A 90 20.46 24.47 -11.12
C PRO A 90 21.09 23.87 -9.87
N LEU A 91 20.78 24.40 -8.69
CA LEU A 91 21.31 23.86 -7.43
C LEU A 91 20.69 22.50 -7.10
N THR A 92 19.43 22.29 -7.49
CA THR A 92 18.71 21.04 -7.29
C THR A 92 17.88 20.67 -8.51
N ILE A 93 17.71 19.37 -8.75
CA ILE A 93 16.82 18.83 -9.78
C ILE A 93 15.92 17.74 -9.19
N ASP A 94 14.70 17.62 -9.71
CA ASP A 94 13.78 16.54 -9.39
C ASP A 94 13.95 15.40 -10.39
N ARG A 95 14.03 14.16 -9.89
CA ARG A 95 14.23 12.93 -10.67
C ARG A 95 13.30 11.81 -10.23
#